data_AF-A0A1Z7WX76-F1
#
_entry.id   AF-A0A1Z7WX76-F1
#
_cell.length_a   1.000
_cell.length_b   1.000
_cell.length_c   1.000
_cell.angle_alpha   90.00
_cell.angle_beta   90.00
_cell.angle_gamma   90.00
#
_symmetry.space_group_name_H-M   'P 1'
#
loop_
_entity.id
_entity.type
_entity.pdbx_description
1 polymer ?
#
loop_
_entity_poly.entity_id
_entity_poly.type
_entity_poly.pdbx_seq_one_letter_code
_entity_poly.pdbx_strand_id
1 'polypeptide(L)'
;MPAEFDQACRCPSCLAKAIADRIDQTIEEKGCEQMVEIASQYKNNNELIDGIDYTMEQGYMVFSKWYHLKRGSCCGNGCRNCPYG
;
A
#
# COMPACT_ATOMS: atom_id res chain seq x y z
N MET A 1 -18.93 -16.35 22.48
CA MET A 1 -18.32 -16.37 21.15
C MET A 1 -18.76 -15.12 20.40
N PRO A 2 -17.93 -14.08 20.26
CA PRO A 2 -18.25 -12.99 19.36
C PRO A 2 -17.42 -13.15 18.09
N ALA A 3 -18.10 -13.42 16.98
CA ALA A 3 -17.52 -13.21 15.67
C ALA A 3 -17.70 -11.71 15.36
N GLU A 4 -16.72 -10.90 15.76
CA GLU A 4 -16.64 -9.49 15.40
C GLU A 4 -16.29 -9.38 13.91
N PHE A 5 -17.29 -9.61 13.05
CA PHE A 5 -17.23 -9.32 11.62
C PHE A 5 -17.48 -7.82 11.35
N ASP A 6 -16.86 -6.93 12.14
CA ASP A 6 -16.82 -5.49 11.82
C ASP A 6 -15.78 -5.22 10.72
N GLN A 7 -15.89 -5.96 9.62
CA GLN A 7 -15.30 -5.57 8.36
C GLN A 7 -16.44 -4.96 7.57
N ALA A 8 -16.72 -3.70 7.89
CA ALA A 8 -17.67 -2.88 7.18
C ALA A 8 -17.60 -3.16 5.68
N CYS A 9 -18.72 -3.54 5.06
CA CYS A 9 -18.87 -3.57 3.60
C CYS A 9 -18.60 -2.16 3.08
N ARG A 10 -17.33 -1.83 2.85
CA ARG A 10 -16.90 -0.55 2.30
C ARG A 10 -17.13 -0.60 0.79
N CYS A 11 -17.70 0.47 0.26
CA CYS A 11 -17.70 0.70 -1.19
C CYS A 11 -16.26 0.66 -1.73
N PRO A 12 -16.05 0.33 -3.01
CA PRO A 12 -14.73 0.07 -3.58
C PRO A 12 -13.70 1.19 -3.33
N SER A 13 -14.14 2.45 -3.35
CA SER A 13 -13.32 3.62 -3.02
C SER A 13 -12.94 3.70 -1.53
N CYS A 14 -13.87 3.40 -0.63
CA CYS A 14 -13.61 3.36 0.81
C CYS A 14 -12.77 2.14 1.22
N LEU A 15 -12.89 1.03 0.48
CA LEU A 15 -12.08 -0.17 0.68
C LEU A 15 -10.63 0.09 0.28
N ALA A 16 -10.38 0.71 -0.87
CA ALA A 16 -9.02 1.08 -1.30
C ALA A 16 -8.30 1.97 -0.26
N LYS A 17 -9.00 2.98 0.28
CA LYS A 17 -8.47 3.83 1.36
C LYS A 17 -8.18 3.05 2.64
N ALA A 18 -9.07 2.14 3.05
CA ALA A 18 -8.86 1.32 4.24
C ALA A 18 -7.70 0.35 4.08
N ILE A 19 -7.52 -0.20 2.88
CA ILE A 19 -6.37 -1.05 2.55
C ILE A 19 -5.08 -0.24 2.60
N ALA A 20 -5.05 0.95 1.99
CA ALA A 20 -3.88 1.82 2.05
C ALA A 20 -3.50 2.18 3.50
N ASP A 21 -4.47 2.59 4.32
CA ASP A 21 -4.27 2.90 5.74
C ASP A 21 -3.76 1.70 6.55
N ARG A 22 -4.29 0.51 6.27
CA ARG A 22 -3.82 -0.73 6.93
C ARG A 22 -2.41 -1.12 6.49
N ILE A 23 -2.05 -0.88 5.23
CA ILE A 23 -0.69 -1.06 4.73
C ILE A 23 0.24 -0.11 5.47
N ASP A 24 -0.10 1.17 5.59
CA ASP A 24 0.67 2.14 6.37
C ASP A 24 0.94 1.70 7.81
N GLN A 25 -0.10 1.35 8.57
CA GLN A 25 0.04 0.86 9.95
C GLN A 25 0.93 -0.39 10.03
N THR A 26 0.75 -1.31 9.09
CA THR A 26 1.53 -2.55 9.10
C THR A 26 3.02 -2.26 8.79
N ILE A 27 3.35 -1.22 8.01
CA ILE A 27 4.75 -0.83 7.71
C ILE A 27 5.42 -0.36 9.00
N GLU A 28 4.70 0.44 9.76
CA GLU A 28 5.16 0.97 11.05
C GLU A 28 5.35 -0.15 12.09
N GLU A 29 4.44 -1.13 12.15
CA GLU A 29 4.52 -2.23 13.14
C GLU A 29 5.55 -3.32 12.78
N LYS A 30 5.59 -3.78 11.52
CA LYS A 30 6.39 -4.96 11.12
C LYS A 30 7.72 -4.62 10.47
N GLY A 31 7.93 -3.35 10.17
CA GLY A 31 9.09 -2.87 9.42
C GLY A 31 8.99 -3.19 7.93
N CYS A 32 9.83 -2.51 7.16
CA CYS A 32 9.81 -2.56 5.69
C CYS A 32 10.15 -3.94 5.13
N GLU A 33 10.95 -4.74 5.85
CA GLU A 33 11.53 -5.99 5.37
C GLU A 33 10.46 -7.06 5.11
N GLN A 34 9.61 -7.33 6.10
CA GLN A 34 8.52 -8.31 5.97
C GLN A 34 7.51 -7.92 4.88
N MET A 35 7.34 -6.62 4.64
CA MET A 35 6.45 -6.15 3.58
C MET A 35 7.02 -6.29 2.19
N VAL A 36 8.33 -6.15 2.01
CA VAL A 36 8.96 -6.41 0.72
C VAL A 36 8.76 -7.86 0.32
N GLU A 37 8.86 -8.80 1.26
CA GLU A 37 8.62 -10.21 0.99
C GLU A 37 7.18 -10.46 0.52
N ILE A 38 6.18 -9.90 1.22
CA ILE A 38 4.77 -10.02 0.83
C ILE A 38 4.54 -9.35 -0.53
N ALA A 39 5.06 -8.15 -0.74
CA ALA A 39 4.86 -7.39 -1.97
C ALA A 39 5.60 -8.02 -3.17
N SER A 40 6.74 -8.69 -2.94
CA SER A 40 7.51 -9.39 -3.97
C SER A 40 6.72 -10.54 -4.60
N GLN A 41 5.80 -11.15 -3.85
CA GLN A 41 4.89 -12.18 -4.38
C GLN A 41 3.95 -11.62 -5.45
N TYR A 42 3.64 -10.33 -5.38
CA TYR A 42 2.74 -9.63 -6.31
C TYR A 42 3.49 -8.78 -7.36
N LYS A 43 4.83 -8.87 -7.43
CA LYS A 43 5.68 -8.08 -8.34
C LYS A 43 5.44 -8.36 -9.83
N ASN A 44 4.94 -9.55 -10.17
CA ASN A 44 4.70 -9.98 -11.56
C ASN A 44 3.34 -9.49 -12.12
N ASN A 45 2.49 -8.87 -11.30
CA ASN A 45 1.27 -8.25 -11.78
C ASN A 45 1.57 -6.81 -12.22
N ASN A 46 1.56 -6.59 -13.54
CA ASN A 46 1.68 -5.25 -14.13
C ASN A 46 0.39 -4.42 -13.97
N GLU A 47 -0.62 -4.95 -13.31
CA GLU A 47 -1.86 -4.26 -13.00
C GLU A 47 -1.65 -3.39 -11.76
N LEU A 48 -1.38 -2.11 -12.00
CA LEU A 48 -1.45 -1.11 -10.94
C LEU A 48 -2.92 -0.83 -10.63
N ILE A 49 -3.28 -0.89 -9.35
CA ILE A 49 -4.64 -0.65 -8.89
C ILE A 49 -4.76 0.80 -8.40
N ASP A 50 -5.69 1.56 -8.98
CA ASP A 50 -6.04 2.90 -8.51
C ASP A 50 -6.60 2.84 -7.08
N GLY A 51 -6.09 3.72 -6.21
CA GLY A 51 -6.43 3.77 -4.79
C GLY A 51 -5.58 2.89 -3.88
N ILE A 52 -4.75 1.98 -4.43
CA ILE A 52 -3.86 1.10 -3.65
C ILE A 52 -2.40 1.29 -4.06
N ASP A 53 -2.08 1.11 -5.35
CA ASP A 53 -0.72 1.26 -5.88
C ASP A 53 -0.41 2.70 -6.29
N TYR A 54 -1.40 3.40 -6.83
CA TYR A 54 -1.31 4.81 -7.17
C TYR A 54 -2.65 5.48 -6.97
N THR A 55 -2.63 6.80 -6.82
CA THR A 55 -3.80 7.66 -6.85
C THR A 55 -3.59 8.74 -7.90
N MET A 56 -4.66 9.09 -8.62
CA MET A 56 -4.60 10.21 -9.55
C MET A 56 -4.96 11.50 -8.81
N GLU A 57 -4.00 12.39 -8.60
CA GLU A 57 -4.18 13.67 -7.92
C GLU A 57 -3.84 14.81 -8.89
N GLN A 58 -4.82 15.67 -9.22
CA GLN A 58 -4.66 16.83 -10.10
C GLN A 58 -4.04 16.50 -11.48
N GLY A 59 -4.31 15.31 -12.03
CA GLY A 59 -3.75 14.86 -13.31
C GLY A 59 -2.34 14.28 -13.21
N TYR A 60 -1.78 14.18 -12.01
CA TYR A 60 -0.52 13.49 -11.75
C TYR A 60 -0.76 12.13 -11.09
N MET A 61 0.04 11.15 -11.47
CA MET A 61 0.01 9.81 -10.90
C MET A 61 0.90 9.78 -9.66
N VAL A 62 0.29 9.74 -8.47
CA VAL A 62 0.99 9.72 -7.18
C VAL A 62 1.11 8.27 -6.72
N PHE A 63 2.33 7.77 -6.58
CA PHE A 63 2.56 6.39 -6.14
C PHE A 63 2.40 6.22 -4.63
N SER A 64 1.78 5.11 -4.24
CA SER A 64 1.60 4.73 -2.84
C SER A 64 2.85 4.04 -2.27
N LYS A 65 2.97 4.01 -0.93
CA LYS A 65 4.00 3.21 -0.22
C LYS A 65 4.04 1.75 -0.69
N TRP A 66 2.87 1.16 -0.95
CA TRP A 66 2.74 -0.21 -1.46
C TRP A 66 3.47 -0.44 -2.78
N TYR A 67 3.40 0.50 -3.71
CA TYR A 67 4.10 0.41 -4.99
C TYR A 67 5.62 0.47 -4.80
N HIS A 68 6.10 1.30 -3.86
CA HIS A 68 7.51 1.33 -3.48
C HIS A 68 7.97 0.03 -2.81
N LEU A 69 7.11 -0.62 -2.01
CA LEU A 69 7.39 -1.93 -1.41
C LEU A 69 7.47 -3.05 -2.45
N LYS A 70 6.57 -3.08 -3.45
CA LYS A 70 6.64 -4.02 -4.58
C LYS A 70 7.95 -3.91 -5.36
N ARG A 71 8.52 -2.70 -5.44
CA ARG A 71 9.84 -2.47 -6.04
C ARG A 71 10.96 -3.15 -5.24
N GLY A 72 10.79 -3.23 -3.91
CA GLY A 72 11.66 -3.97 -2.99
C GLY A 72 12.94 -3.26 -2.59
N SER A 73 13.09 -1.96 -2.90
CA SER A 73 14.28 -1.20 -2.54
C SER A 73 14.01 0.29 -2.43
N CYS A 74 14.64 0.94 -1.44
CA CYS A 74 14.61 2.39 -1.27
C CYS A 74 15.42 3.07 -2.38
N CYS A 75 14.83 4.06 -3.05
CA CYS A 75 15.49 4.78 -4.14
C CYS A 75 16.41 5.92 -3.67
N GLY A 76 16.50 6.20 -2.37
CA GLY A 76 17.40 7.22 -1.81
C GLY A 76 17.06 8.68 -2.14
N ASN A 77 15.97 8.94 -2.86
CA ASN A 77 15.56 10.28 -3.31
C ASN A 77 14.63 11.03 -2.34
N GLY A 78 14.40 10.53 -1.13
CA GLY A 78 13.50 11.16 -0.16
C GLY A 78 12.06 11.30 -0.67
N CYS A 79 11.50 10.24 -1.26
CA CYS A 79 10.12 10.27 -1.77
C CYS A 79 9.12 10.56 -0.65
N ARG A 80 8.12 11.41 -0.93
CA ARG A 80 7.07 11.78 0.05
C ARG A 80 6.32 10.59 0.64
N ASN A 81 6.23 9.50 -0.12
CA ASN A 81 5.54 8.28 0.28
C ASN A 81 6.52 7.10 0.40
N CYS A 82 7.74 7.38 0.84
CA CYS A 82 8.73 6.33 1.07
C CYS A 82 8.35 5.55 2.34
N PRO A 83 8.35 4.21 2.30
CA PRO A 83 8.20 3.41 3.52
C PRO A 83 9.49 3.35 4.35
N TYR A 84 10.65 3.69 3.75
CA TYR A 84 11.99 3.52 4.35
C TYR A 84 12.59 4.79 4.98
N GLY A 85 11.93 5.94 4.88
CA GLY A 85 12.52 7.23 5.26
C GLY A 85 11.49 8.19 5.82
#